data_AF-A0A914NL06-F1
#
_entry.id   AF-A0A914NL06-F1
#
_cell.length_a   1.000
_cell.length_b   1.000
_cell.length_c   1.000
_cell.angle_alpha   90.00
_cell.angle_beta   90.00
_cell.angle_gamma   90.00
#
_symmetry.space_group_name_H-M   'P 1'
#
loop_
_entity.id
_entity.type
_entity.pdbx_description
1 polymer ?
#
loop_
_entity_poly.entity_id
_entity_poly.type
_entity_poly.pdbx_seq_one_letter_code
_entity_poly.pdbx_strand_id
1 'polypeptide(L)'
;MCSYDAREWIPPVIDLWNNEYKGQFSFKAFVFGAIGSYEPVFKYGASDFDTPLILYFNEDHFDGVKEAGALFGKRYCLSCERVYDRASRHQSSCKARCIKCSRIGPKYPCEPAAQFFKFCDFCSKYFNNKDCFEHHLRSNFCSISKRCTK
;
A
#
# COMPACT_ATOMS: atom_id res chain seq x y z
N MET A 1 15.88 26.13 -10.86
CA MET A 1 14.51 25.98 -10.33
C MET A 1 14.40 24.57 -9.79
N CYS A 2 14.22 24.39 -8.48
CA CYS A 2 13.98 23.06 -7.91
C CYS A 2 12.54 22.69 -8.27
N SER A 3 12.36 21.84 -9.27
CA SER A 3 11.05 21.22 -9.53
C SER A 3 10.68 20.38 -8.31
N TYR A 4 9.43 20.48 -7.85
CA TYR A 4 8.97 19.67 -6.72
C TYR A 4 8.97 18.18 -7.13
N ASP A 5 9.96 17.41 -6.68
CA ASP A 5 10.04 15.97 -6.93
C ASP A 5 9.38 15.20 -5.77
N ALA A 6 8.30 14.48 -6.07
CA ALA A 6 7.64 13.58 -5.14
C ALA A 6 8.61 12.60 -4.45
N ARG A 7 9.70 12.21 -5.12
CA ARG A 7 10.73 11.30 -4.57
C ARG A 7 11.57 11.95 -3.49
N GLU A 8 11.74 13.26 -3.51
CA GLU A 8 12.53 14.00 -2.53
C GLU A 8 11.69 14.39 -1.33
N TRP A 9 10.48 14.91 -1.56
CA TRP A 9 9.69 15.58 -0.52
C TRP A 9 8.73 14.68 0.25
N ILE A 10 8.24 13.60 -0.36
CA ILE A 10 7.23 12.73 0.27
C ILE A 10 7.85 11.75 1.26
N PRO A 11 8.97 11.04 0.96
CA PRO A 11 9.50 10.04 1.86
C PRO A 11 9.78 10.52 3.29
N PRO A 12 10.43 11.69 3.52
CA PRO A 12 10.73 12.15 4.88
C PRO A 12 9.48 12.37 5.72
N VAL A 13 8.40 12.88 5.12
CA VAL A 13 7.13 13.14 5.82
C VAL A 13 6.44 11.83 6.18
N ILE A 14 6.37 10.91 5.23
CA ILE A 14 5.74 9.59 5.45
C ILE A 14 6.51 8.77 6.47
N ASP A 15 7.84 8.80 6.44
CA ASP A 15 8.67 8.11 7.42
C ASP A 15 8.53 8.71 8.82
N LEU A 16 8.50 10.04 8.92
CA LEU A 16 8.24 10.75 10.18
C LEU A 16 6.89 10.32 10.77
N TRP A 17 5.81 10.38 10.00
CA TRP A 17 4.47 10.04 10.49
C TRP A 17 4.31 8.57 10.83
N ASN A 18 4.87 7.66 10.03
CA ASN A 18 4.86 6.22 10.35
C ASN A 18 5.66 5.90 11.62
N ASN A 19 6.67 6.71 11.94
CA ASN A 19 7.42 6.57 13.19
C ASN A 19 6.67 7.19 14.38
N GLU A 20 6.15 8.41 14.23
CA GLU A 20 5.43 9.14 15.28
C GLU A 20 4.13 8.45 15.70
N TYR A 21 3.36 7.96 14.73
CA TYR A 21 2.08 7.29 14.96
C TYR A 21 2.18 5.76 14.93
N LYS A 22 3.38 5.23 15.18
CA LYS A 22 3.65 3.80 15.11
C LYS A 22 2.69 3.02 16.03
N GLY A 23 1.98 2.06 15.44
CA GLY A 23 1.00 1.22 16.14
C GLY A 23 -0.40 1.83 16.26
N GLN A 24 -0.60 3.06 15.78
CA GLN A 24 -1.92 3.71 15.68
C GLN A 24 -2.36 3.88 14.23
N PHE A 25 -1.46 4.37 13.37
CA PHE A 25 -1.70 4.58 11.95
C PHE A 25 -0.55 4.02 11.12
N SER A 26 -0.87 3.64 9.89
CA SER A 26 0.06 3.15 8.88
C SER A 26 -0.19 3.93 7.60
N PHE A 27 0.68 4.89 7.31
CA PHE A 27 0.52 5.85 6.23
C PHE A 27 1.16 5.38 4.93
N LYS A 28 0.47 5.66 3.81
CA LYS A 28 1.02 5.53 2.47
C LYS A 28 0.50 6.62 1.54
N ALA A 29 1.42 7.30 0.88
CA ALA A 29 1.11 8.27 -0.16
C ALA A 29 0.87 7.59 -1.51
N PHE A 30 -0.15 8.07 -2.23
CA PHE A 30 -0.44 7.78 -3.61
C PHE A 30 -0.55 9.11 -4.36
N VAL A 31 0.42 9.39 -5.21
CA VAL A 31 0.45 10.60 -6.02
C VAL A 31 -0.07 10.28 -7.40
N PHE A 32 -1.12 10.98 -7.82
CA PHE A 32 -1.64 10.98 -9.17
C PHE A 32 -1.20 12.25 -9.89
N GLY A 33 -1.16 12.23 -11.21
CA GLY A 33 -0.80 13.41 -12.01
C GLY A 33 -1.81 13.65 -13.13
N ALA A 34 -1.55 14.70 -13.93
CA ALA A 34 -2.40 15.09 -15.05
C ALA A 34 -2.49 14.03 -16.17
N ILE A 35 -1.54 13.08 -16.22
CA ILE A 35 -1.59 11.97 -17.17
C ILE A 35 -2.73 11.04 -16.71
N GLY A 36 -3.83 11.02 -17.46
CA GLY A 36 -5.12 10.36 -17.18
C GLY A 36 -5.09 8.83 -17.07
N SER A 37 -4.07 8.30 -16.42
CA SER A 37 -3.94 6.92 -16.00
C SER A 37 -4.62 6.73 -14.65
N TYR A 38 -5.22 5.56 -14.45
CA TYR A 38 -5.70 5.12 -13.15
C TYR A 38 -4.56 4.62 -12.26
N GLU A 39 -3.31 4.91 -12.59
CA GLU A 39 -2.14 4.45 -11.85
C GLU A 39 -1.45 5.64 -11.18
N PRO A 40 -1.05 5.54 -9.89
CA PRO A 40 -0.26 6.58 -9.25
C PRO A 40 1.08 6.75 -9.97
N VAL A 41 1.47 7.98 -10.25
CA VAL A 41 2.80 8.32 -10.79
C VAL A 41 3.91 8.11 -9.74
N PHE A 42 3.54 8.16 -8.46
CA PHE A 42 4.44 7.85 -7.36
C PHE A 42 3.67 7.28 -6.17
N LYS A 43 4.30 6.38 -5.42
CA LYS A 43 3.77 5.83 -4.17
C LYS A 43 4.88 5.52 -3.19
N TYR A 44 4.67 5.88 -1.93
CA TYR A 44 5.65 5.66 -0.87
C TYR A 44 4.97 5.47 0.49
N GLY A 45 5.52 4.59 1.32
CA GLY A 45 5.04 4.33 2.67
C GLY A 45 4.74 2.87 2.96
N ALA A 46 4.01 2.66 4.04
CA ALA A 46 3.77 1.34 4.60
C ALA A 46 2.99 0.45 3.63
N SER A 47 3.41 -0.80 3.53
CA SER A 47 2.81 -1.77 2.62
C SER A 47 1.44 -2.28 3.09
N ASP A 48 1.23 -2.25 4.40
CA ASP A 48 0.02 -2.57 5.17
C ASP A 48 -0.58 -1.28 5.74
N PHE A 49 -0.67 -0.26 4.89
CA PHE A 49 -1.28 1.02 5.24
C PHE A 49 -2.77 0.85 5.58
N ASP A 50 -3.23 1.64 6.54
CA ASP A 50 -4.65 1.84 6.87
C ASP A 50 -5.09 3.29 6.58
N THR A 51 -4.12 4.20 6.45
CA THR A 51 -4.34 5.64 6.29
C THR A 51 -3.72 6.11 4.97
N PRO A 52 -4.45 5.99 3.85
CA PRO A 52 -3.95 6.45 2.56
C PRO A 52 -3.96 7.98 2.47
N LEU A 53 -2.85 8.56 2.02
CA LEU A 53 -2.77 9.95 1.60
C LEU A 53 -2.85 10.00 0.08
N ILE A 54 -3.88 10.64 -0.45
CA ILE A 54 -4.08 10.76 -1.89
C ILE A 54 -3.72 12.18 -2.28
N LEU A 55 -2.72 12.30 -3.14
CA LEU A 55 -2.21 13.58 -3.61
C LEU A 55 -2.40 13.65 -5.12
N TYR A 56 -2.75 14.83 -5.61
CA TYR A 56 -2.75 15.15 -7.03
C TYR A 56 -1.66 16.15 -7.31
N PHE A 57 -0.75 15.83 -8.22
CA PHE A 57 0.37 16.70 -8.60
C PHE A 57 0.12 17.32 -9.97
N ASN A 58 0.04 18.65 -9.99
CA ASN A 58 -0.07 19.44 -11.21
C ASN A 58 0.58 20.80 -10.99
N GLU A 59 1.19 21.37 -12.04
CA GLU A 59 1.79 22.71 -12.02
C GLU A 59 2.70 22.98 -10.78
N ASP A 60 3.58 22.04 -10.45
CA ASP A 60 4.50 22.09 -9.30
C ASP A 60 3.79 22.20 -7.92
N HIS A 61 2.52 21.79 -7.83
CA HIS A 61 1.72 21.81 -6.60
C HIS A 61 1.14 20.42 -6.27
N PHE A 62 1.01 20.12 -4.97
CA PHE A 62 0.32 18.93 -4.46
C PHE A 62 -1.02 19.31 -3.84
N ASP A 63 -2.11 18.87 -4.47
CA ASP A 63 -3.45 18.98 -3.91
C ASP A 63 -3.82 17.73 -3.09
N GLY A 64 -4.37 17.96 -1.90
CA GLY A 64 -4.94 16.90 -1.09
C GLY A 64 -6.28 16.43 -1.65
N VAL A 65 -6.40 15.12 -1.88
CA VAL A 65 -7.61 14.51 -2.42
C VAL A 65 -8.29 13.71 -1.30
N LYS A 66 -9.54 14.06 -0.98
CA LYS A 66 -10.29 13.39 0.09
C LYS A 66 -10.63 11.93 -0.24
N GLU A 67 -11.02 11.67 -1.48
CA GLU A 67 -11.41 10.34 -1.94
C GLU A 67 -10.87 10.08 -3.34
N ALA A 68 -10.24 8.92 -3.55
CA ALA A 68 -9.67 8.56 -4.86
C ALA A 68 -10.76 8.52 -5.95
N GLY A 69 -12.01 8.23 -5.57
CA GLY A 69 -13.12 8.23 -6.53
C GLY A 69 -13.44 9.60 -7.11
N ALA A 70 -13.14 10.69 -6.38
CA ALA A 70 -13.35 12.06 -6.85
C ALA A 70 -12.43 12.40 -8.03
N LEU A 71 -11.21 11.83 -8.09
CA LEU A 71 -10.27 12.04 -9.19
C LEU A 71 -10.75 11.44 -10.52
N PHE A 72 -11.48 10.32 -10.46
CA PHE A 72 -11.77 9.51 -11.64
C PHE A 72 -13.25 9.48 -12.04
N GLY A 73 -14.12 10.12 -11.25
CA GLY A 73 -15.58 10.00 -11.41
C GLY A 73 -16.11 8.57 -11.23
N LYS A 74 -15.28 7.67 -10.69
CA LYS A 74 -15.58 6.24 -10.46
C LYS A 74 -14.93 5.79 -9.18
N ARG A 75 -15.53 4.83 -8.47
CA ARG A 75 -14.91 4.26 -7.27
C ARG A 75 -13.57 3.64 -7.63
N TYR A 76 -12.58 3.79 -6.75
CA TYR A 76 -11.22 3.37 -7.02
C TYR A 76 -10.64 2.61 -5.83
N CYS A 77 -10.00 1.46 -6.10
CA CYS A 77 -9.37 0.64 -5.08
C CYS A 77 -7.87 0.94 -5.05
N LEU A 78 -7.37 1.51 -3.96
CA LEU A 78 -5.94 1.78 -3.75
C LEU A 78 -5.11 0.49 -3.57
N SER A 79 -5.74 -0.60 -3.13
CA SER A 79 -5.04 -1.87 -2.88
C SER A 79 -4.73 -2.66 -4.16
N CYS A 80 -5.59 -2.58 -5.17
CA CYS A 80 -5.35 -3.22 -6.47
C CYS A 80 -5.13 -2.22 -7.62
N GLU A 81 -5.21 -0.92 -7.33
CA GLU A 81 -5.00 0.20 -8.25
C GLU A 81 -5.93 0.13 -9.49
N ARG A 82 -7.23 -0.07 -9.25
CA ARG A 82 -8.25 -0.18 -10.31
C ARG A 82 -9.56 0.53 -9.96
N VAL A 83 -10.19 1.11 -10.99
CA VAL A 83 -11.57 1.58 -10.91
C VAL A 83 -12.57 0.42 -10.87
N TYR A 84 -13.71 0.63 -10.23
CA TYR A 84 -14.80 -0.34 -10.15
C TYR A 84 -16.17 0.33 -9.98
N ASP A 85 -17.23 -0.36 -10.41
CA ASP A 85 -18.59 0.22 -10.39
C ASP A 85 -19.34 -0.10 -9.09
N ARG A 86 -19.19 -1.30 -8.54
CA ARG A 86 -19.92 -1.77 -7.34
C ARG A 86 -18.98 -2.40 -6.33
N ALA A 87 -19.05 -1.96 -5.07
CA ALA A 87 -18.20 -2.45 -3.99
C ALA A 87 -18.37 -3.96 -3.74
N SER A 88 -19.60 -4.46 -3.72
CA SER A 88 -19.89 -5.88 -3.51
C SER A 88 -19.28 -6.80 -4.59
N ARG A 89 -19.33 -6.39 -5.85
CA ARG A 89 -18.69 -7.11 -6.97
C ARG A 89 -17.16 -6.96 -6.95
N HIS A 90 -16.68 -5.77 -6.58
CA HIS A 90 -15.25 -5.53 -6.49
C HIS A 90 -14.62 -6.40 -5.40
N GLN A 91 -15.29 -6.52 -4.25
CA GLN A 91 -14.83 -7.38 -3.16
C GLN A 91 -14.48 -8.78 -3.70
N SER A 92 -15.41 -9.48 -4.35
CA SER A 92 -15.15 -10.85 -4.86
C SER A 92 -14.09 -10.96 -5.97
N SER A 93 -13.75 -9.86 -6.66
CA SER A 93 -12.85 -9.85 -7.83
C SER A 93 -11.58 -9.02 -7.63
N CYS A 94 -11.39 -8.44 -6.45
CA CYS A 94 -10.26 -7.57 -6.14
C CYS A 94 -8.96 -8.35 -6.28
N LYS A 95 -8.04 -7.83 -7.09
CA LYS A 95 -6.70 -8.43 -7.29
C LYS A 95 -5.65 -7.82 -6.36
N ALA A 96 -6.07 -7.27 -5.21
CA ALA A 96 -5.15 -6.80 -4.19
C ALA A 96 -4.28 -7.97 -3.71
N ARG A 97 -2.98 -7.71 -3.55
CA ARG A 97 -1.98 -8.72 -3.19
C ARG A 97 -1.45 -8.44 -1.80
N CYS A 98 -1.36 -9.47 -0.95
CA CYS A 98 -0.58 -9.36 0.27
C CYS A 98 0.93 -9.37 -0.05
N ILE A 99 1.65 -8.32 0.29
CA ILE A 99 3.10 -8.23 0.05
C ILE A 99 3.95 -9.20 0.90
N LYS A 100 3.37 -9.72 2.00
CA LYS A 100 4.03 -10.63 2.94
C LYS A 100 3.89 -12.10 2.51
N CYS A 101 2.72 -12.53 2.02
CA CYS A 101 2.45 -13.91 1.62
C CYS A 101 2.07 -14.11 0.13
N SER A 102 2.02 -13.04 -0.67
CA SER A 102 1.67 -13.03 -2.11
C SER A 102 0.29 -13.51 -2.52
N ARG A 103 -0.58 -13.88 -1.58
CA ARG A 103 -1.98 -14.22 -1.90
C ARG A 103 -2.72 -13.00 -2.46
N ILE A 104 -3.57 -13.27 -3.45
CA ILE A 104 -4.34 -12.28 -4.22
C ILE A 104 -5.83 -12.49 -3.95
N GLY A 105 -6.60 -11.42 -3.80
CA GLY A 105 -8.04 -11.51 -3.62
C GLY A 105 -8.65 -10.42 -2.73
N PRO A 106 -9.99 -10.44 -2.55
CA PRO A 106 -10.76 -9.59 -1.63
C PRO A 106 -10.21 -9.39 -0.22
N LYS A 107 -9.63 -10.47 0.33
CA LYS A 107 -9.26 -10.58 1.75
C LYS A 107 -7.78 -10.21 1.98
N TYR A 108 -7.16 -9.57 1.00
CA TYR A 108 -5.75 -9.23 1.01
C TYR A 108 -5.55 -7.72 0.77
N PRO A 109 -4.56 -7.07 1.40
CA PRO A 109 -3.50 -7.62 2.26
C PRO A 109 -4.04 -8.29 3.52
N CYS A 110 -3.29 -9.25 4.07
CA CYS A 110 -3.74 -9.99 5.25
C CYS A 110 -3.90 -9.03 6.43
N GLU A 111 -5.10 -8.99 7.01
CA GLU A 111 -5.40 -8.21 8.21
C GLU A 111 -4.58 -8.70 9.41
N PRO A 112 -4.07 -7.82 10.29
CA PRO A 112 -3.44 -8.22 11.54
C PRO A 112 -4.41 -9.05 12.41
N ALA A 113 -3.92 -10.12 13.01
CA ALA A 113 -4.63 -10.88 14.03
C ALA A 113 -4.18 -10.44 15.42
N ALA A 114 -5.14 -10.30 16.35
CA ALA A 114 -4.82 -10.00 17.74
C ALA A 114 -3.83 -11.04 18.29
N GLN A 115 -2.79 -10.56 19.00
CA GLN A 115 -1.79 -11.39 19.70
C GLN A 115 -0.88 -12.27 18.82
N PHE A 116 -0.79 -11.99 17.51
CA PHE A 116 0.19 -12.68 16.65
C PHE A 116 1.30 -11.73 16.21
N PHE A 117 2.55 -12.07 16.51
CA PHE A 117 3.73 -11.39 15.99
C PHE A 117 4.85 -12.40 15.80
N LYS A 118 5.25 -12.66 14.55
CA LYS A 118 6.31 -13.61 14.20
C LYS A 118 7.27 -13.00 13.19
N PHE A 119 8.54 -13.32 13.35
CA PHE A 119 9.61 -12.98 12.43
C PHE A 119 9.93 -14.19 11.54
N CYS A 120 10.19 -13.94 10.26
CA CYS A 120 10.69 -14.97 9.34
C CYS A 120 12.22 -14.85 9.21
N ASP A 121 12.95 -15.86 9.65
CA ASP A 121 14.42 -15.86 9.60
C ASP A 121 14.99 -15.88 8.17
N PHE A 122 14.21 -16.35 7.19
CA PHE A 122 14.66 -16.49 5.80
C PHE A 122 14.53 -15.22 4.96
N CYS A 123 13.53 -14.38 5.22
CA CYS A 123 13.30 -13.15 4.46
C CYS A 123 13.30 -11.89 5.33
N SER A 124 13.55 -12.04 6.63
CA SER A 124 13.63 -10.97 7.62
C SER A 124 12.38 -10.07 7.72
N LYS A 125 11.21 -10.63 7.37
CA LYS A 125 9.91 -9.93 7.47
C LYS A 125 9.19 -10.29 8.76
N TYR A 126 8.44 -9.32 9.29
CA TYR A 126 7.52 -9.51 10.39
C TYR A 126 6.09 -9.76 9.89
N PHE A 127 5.42 -10.68 10.57
CA PHE A 127 4.05 -11.12 10.31
C PHE A 127 3.22 -10.92 11.55
N ASN A 128 2.08 -10.28 11.38
CA ASN A 128 1.08 -10.02 12.41
C ASN A 128 -0.20 -10.85 12.20
N ASN A 129 -0.17 -11.82 11.28
CA ASN A 129 -1.28 -12.72 11.01
C ASN A 129 -0.75 -14.15 10.86
N LYS A 130 -1.34 -15.10 11.61
CA LYS A 130 -0.91 -16.50 11.63
C LYS A 130 -1.06 -17.18 10.27
N ASP A 131 -2.24 -17.07 9.66
CA ASP A 131 -2.54 -17.64 8.35
C ASP A 131 -1.64 -17.04 7.24
N CYS A 132 -1.30 -15.75 7.33
CA CYS A 132 -0.33 -15.10 6.46
C CYS A 132 1.07 -15.71 6.60
N PHE A 133 1.54 -15.90 7.84
CA PHE A 133 2.86 -16.47 8.12
C PHE A 133 2.96 -17.95 7.71
N GLU A 134 1.96 -18.76 8.06
CA GLU A 134 1.92 -20.17 7.70
C GLU A 134 1.85 -20.37 6.19
N HIS A 135 1.02 -19.58 5.50
CA HIS A 135 0.98 -19.61 4.04
C HIS A 135 2.32 -19.18 3.44
N HIS A 136 2.94 -18.14 3.97
CA HIS A 136 4.24 -17.64 3.52
C HIS A 136 5.33 -18.73 3.60
N LEU A 137 5.37 -19.49 4.69
CA LEU A 137 6.29 -20.62 4.86
C LEU A 137 5.97 -21.75 3.87
N ARG A 138 4.68 -22.13 3.76
CA ARG A 138 4.25 -23.25 2.91
C ARG A 138 4.43 -22.98 1.41
N SER A 139 4.21 -21.75 0.96
CA SER A 139 4.35 -21.36 -0.45
C SER A 139 5.80 -21.12 -0.87
N ASN A 140 6.75 -21.24 0.08
CA ASN A 140 8.15 -20.92 -0.10
C ASN A 140 8.37 -19.49 -0.66
N PHE A 141 7.46 -18.56 -0.37
CA PHE A 141 7.54 -17.20 -0.89
C PHE A 141 8.81 -16.48 -0.39
N CYS A 142 9.38 -16.89 0.74
CA CYS A 142 10.70 -16.46 1.21
C CYS A 142 11.78 -16.49 0.13
N SER A 143 11.76 -17.51 -0.73
CA SER A 143 12.77 -17.71 -1.79
C SER A 143 12.64 -16.71 -2.94
N ILE A 144 11.45 -16.15 -3.12
CA ILE A 144 11.06 -15.30 -4.26
C ILE A 144 10.95 -13.83 -3.85
N SER A 145 10.62 -13.58 -2.58
CA SER A 145 10.49 -12.24 -2.04
C SER A 145 11.89 -11.67 -1.79
N LYS A 146 12.20 -10.51 -2.41
CA LYS A 146 13.52 -9.87 -2.36
C LYS A 146 14.15 -9.95 -0.97
N ARG A 147 15.35 -10.54 -0.92
CA ARG A 147 16.21 -10.54 0.27
C ARG A 147 16.87 -9.16 0.33
N CYS A 148 16.65 -8.40 1.40
CA CYS A 148 17.59 -7.34 1.72
C CYS A 148 18.84 -8.04 2.27
N THR A 149 19.85 -8.23 1.42
CA THR A 149 21.19 -8.54 1.89
C THR A 149 21.68 -7.36 2.72
N LYS A 150 22.13 -7.65 3.95
CA LYS A 150 22.88 -6.68 4.77
C LYS A 150 24.14 -6.24 4.05
#